data_AF-L9L8L6-F1
#
_entry.id   AF-L9L8L6-F1
#
_cell.length_a   1.000
_cell.length_b   1.000
_cell.length_c   1.000
_cell.angle_alpha   90.00
_cell.angle_beta   90.00
_cell.angle_gamma   90.00
#
_symmetry.space_group_name_H-M   'P 1'
#
loop_
_entity.id
_entity.type
_entity.pdbx_description
1 polymer ?
#
loop_
_entity_poly.entity_id
_entity_poly.type
_entity_poly.pdbx_seq_one_letter_code
_entity_poly.pdbx_strand_id
1 'polypeptide(L)'
;MQGFMILLIGAANFREAIHIGAEVYYNLRNVIKEKYGKDAIGDESGLAPNILKNKEALGLLNNMIGKAGNTDAVVICMNMATSDFSSSGLYDLDFKSPDASSRHITPDQLVVLFKSSIKDFPVVSTEDPFGQDDWTTWQKFIATAGIQVVGDHLTAQRALPRP
;
A
#
# COMPACT_ATOMS: atom_id res chain seq x y z
N MET A 1 1.66 4.74 6.44
CA MET A 1 0.99 4.13 5.27
C MET A 1 -0.46 3.89 5.63
N GLN A 2 -1.38 4.19 4.71
CA GLN A 2 -2.81 4.12 4.95
C GLN A 2 -3.36 2.70 4.79
N GLY A 3 -3.00 1.99 3.71
CA GLY A 3 -3.56 0.65 3.50
C GLY A 3 -2.99 -0.14 2.32
N PHE A 4 -3.55 -1.34 2.15
CA PHE A 4 -3.28 -2.23 1.03
C PHE A 4 -4.59 -2.68 0.40
N MET A 5 -4.56 -2.88 -0.91
CA MET A 5 -5.67 -3.42 -1.69
C MET A 5 -5.22 -4.66 -2.46
N ILE A 6 -6.17 -5.55 -2.75
CA ILE A 6 -6.00 -6.64 -3.72
C ILE A 6 -6.68 -6.26 -5.02
N LEU A 7 -6.06 -6.59 -6.15
CA LEU A 7 -6.62 -6.40 -7.48
C LEU A 7 -6.74 -7.77 -8.16
N LEU A 8 -7.85 -7.98 -8.84
CA LEU A 8 -8.25 -9.30 -9.35
C LEU A 8 -8.10 -9.34 -10.88
N ILE A 9 -6.88 -9.12 -11.33
CA ILE A 9 -6.56 -8.85 -12.74
C ILE A 9 -6.60 -10.10 -13.62
N GLY A 10 -6.50 -11.31 -13.05
CA GLY A 10 -6.55 -12.56 -13.79
C GLY A 10 -7.91 -13.25 -13.77
N ALA A 11 -8.94 -12.65 -13.16
CA ALA A 11 -10.31 -13.17 -13.24
C ALA A 11 -10.86 -13.01 -14.66
N ALA A 12 -11.63 -13.99 -15.16
CA ALA A 12 -12.17 -13.97 -16.52
C ALA A 12 -13.30 -12.93 -16.69
N ASN A 13 -13.94 -12.52 -15.60
CA ASN A 13 -14.99 -11.51 -15.61
C ASN A 13 -15.20 -10.89 -14.21
N PHE A 14 -15.99 -9.82 -14.15
CA PHE A 14 -16.27 -9.10 -12.91
C PHE A 14 -16.94 -9.98 -11.83
N ARG A 15 -17.84 -10.90 -12.21
CA ARG A 15 -18.50 -11.77 -11.23
C ARG A 15 -17.51 -12.71 -10.55
N GLU A 16 -16.58 -13.28 -11.32
CA GLU A 16 -15.50 -14.11 -10.80
C GLU A 16 -14.54 -13.30 -9.92
N ALA A 17 -14.18 -12.08 -10.35
CA ALA A 17 -13.37 -11.17 -9.54
C ALA A 17 -14.02 -10.95 -8.16
N ILE A 18 -15.31 -10.62 -8.09
CA ILE A 18 -15.99 -10.45 -6.79
C ILE A 18 -15.96 -11.72 -5.95
N HIS A 19 -16.12 -12.90 -6.56
CA HIS A 19 -16.09 -14.18 -5.83
C HIS A 19 -14.71 -14.45 -5.22
N ILE A 20 -13.65 -14.35 -6.02
CA ILE A 20 -12.26 -14.52 -5.56
C ILE A 20 -11.94 -13.48 -4.48
N GLY A 21 -12.35 -12.22 -4.68
CA GLY A 21 -12.08 -11.15 -3.72
C GLY A 21 -12.73 -11.39 -2.37
N ALA A 22 -13.97 -11.89 -2.36
CA ALA A 22 -14.66 -12.26 -1.12
C ALA A 22 -13.95 -13.42 -0.41
N GLU A 23 -13.56 -14.47 -1.12
CA GLU A 23 -12.84 -15.61 -0.55
C GLU A 23 -11.52 -15.18 0.10
N VAL A 24 -10.72 -14.42 -0.65
CA VAL A 24 -9.44 -13.85 -0.20
C VAL A 24 -9.66 -12.98 1.06
N TYR A 25 -10.67 -12.11 1.07
CA TYR A 25 -11.01 -11.28 2.23
C TYR A 25 -11.41 -12.10 3.47
N TYR A 26 -12.33 -13.05 3.35
CA TYR A 26 -12.79 -13.84 4.50
C TYR A 26 -11.67 -14.72 5.08
N ASN A 27 -10.81 -15.27 4.22
CA ASN A 27 -9.63 -16.02 4.65
C ASN A 27 -8.66 -15.11 5.41
N LEU A 28 -8.35 -13.93 4.88
CA LEU A 28 -7.49 -12.95 5.55
C LEU A 28 -8.06 -12.52 6.90
N ARG A 29 -9.38 -12.30 6.96
CA ARG A 29 -10.08 -11.93 8.20
C ARG A 29 -9.91 -12.98 9.28
N ASN A 30 -10.01 -14.27 8.94
CA ASN A 30 -9.81 -15.35 9.90
C ASN A 30 -8.36 -15.40 10.40
N VAL A 31 -7.38 -15.31 9.49
CA VAL A 31 -5.95 -15.28 9.85
C VAL A 31 -5.62 -14.08 10.73
N ILE A 32 -6.14 -12.90 10.39
CA ILE A 32 -5.90 -11.68 11.19
C ILE A 32 -6.55 -11.82 12.57
N LYS A 33 -7.77 -12.35 12.65
CA LYS A 33 -8.45 -12.60 13.93
C LYS A 33 -7.69 -13.61 14.80
N GLU A 34 -7.13 -14.65 14.22
CA GLU A 34 -6.32 -15.66 14.92
C GLU A 34 -4.99 -15.08 15.41
N LYS A 35 -4.30 -14.29 14.57
CA LYS A 35 -2.96 -13.76 14.88
C LYS A 35 -2.99 -12.51 15.76
N TYR A 36 -3.97 -11.62 15.58
CA TYR A 36 -4.02 -10.29 16.21
C TYR A 36 -5.25 -10.05 17.09
N GLY A 37 -6.20 -10.98 17.14
CA GLY A 37 -7.40 -10.85 17.96
C GLY A 37 -8.60 -10.20 17.25
N LYS A 38 -9.74 -10.10 17.96
CA LYS A 38 -11.04 -9.69 17.39
C LYS A 38 -11.13 -8.21 17.04
N ASP A 39 -10.32 -7.36 17.66
CA ASP A 39 -10.38 -5.90 17.53
C ASP A 39 -9.68 -5.36 16.26
N ALA A 40 -9.16 -6.26 15.42
CA ALA A 40 -8.44 -5.92 14.19
C ALA A 40 -9.35 -5.65 12.96
N ILE A 41 -10.59 -5.20 13.16
CA ILE A 41 -11.54 -4.84 12.09
C ILE A 41 -11.71 -3.31 12.12
N GLY A 42 -11.39 -2.64 11.01
CA GLY A 42 -11.41 -1.18 10.89
C GLY A 42 -12.68 -0.60 10.25
N ASP A 43 -12.70 0.72 10.09
CA ASP A 43 -13.89 1.52 9.77
C ASP A 43 -14.45 1.29 8.35
N GLU A 44 -13.61 1.04 7.35
CA GLU A 44 -14.02 0.86 5.95
C GLU A 44 -14.36 -0.60 5.61
N SER A 45 -14.76 -1.41 6.60
CA SER A 45 -14.81 -2.88 6.48
C SER A 45 -13.46 -3.53 6.13
N GLY A 46 -12.37 -2.77 6.22
CA GLY A 46 -10.99 -3.25 6.11
C GLY A 46 -10.52 -3.97 7.38
N LEU A 47 -9.42 -4.70 7.26
CA LEU A 47 -8.75 -5.35 8.38
C LEU A 47 -7.62 -4.43 8.87
N ALA A 48 -7.66 -4.06 10.14
CA ALA A 48 -6.74 -3.09 10.76
C ALA A 48 -5.96 -3.72 11.93
N PRO A 49 -5.15 -4.76 11.69
CA PRO A 49 -4.28 -5.31 12.73
C PRO A 49 -3.23 -4.28 13.15
N ASN A 50 -2.78 -4.36 14.40
CA ASN A 50 -1.70 -3.52 14.90
C ASN A 50 -0.34 -3.96 14.32
N ILE A 51 -0.08 -3.57 13.06
CA ILE A 51 1.15 -3.85 12.32
C ILE A 51 1.91 -2.55 12.10
N LEU A 52 3.15 -2.50 12.60
CA LEU A 52 4.03 -1.36 12.38
C LEU A 52 4.79 -1.45 11.05
N LYS A 53 5.17 -2.66 10.61
CA LYS A 53 6.03 -2.87 9.44
C LYS A 53 5.20 -3.18 8.19
N ASN A 54 5.25 -2.30 7.19
CA ASN A 54 4.55 -2.50 5.90
C ASN A 54 4.85 -3.86 5.25
N LYS A 55 6.11 -4.34 5.33
CA LYS A 55 6.50 -5.64 4.78
C LYS A 55 5.82 -6.83 5.48
N GLU A 56 5.45 -6.70 6.75
CA GLU A 56 4.71 -7.76 7.45
C GLU A 56 3.30 -7.91 6.85
N ALA A 57 2.61 -6.79 6.60
CA ALA A 57 1.30 -6.81 5.99
C ALA A 57 1.33 -7.31 4.54
N LEU A 58 2.33 -6.91 3.74
CA LEU A 58 2.57 -7.47 2.40
C LEU A 58 2.83 -8.98 2.46
N GLY A 59 3.62 -9.45 3.44
CA GLY A 59 3.88 -10.87 3.66
C GLY A 59 2.63 -11.67 4.00
N LEU A 60 1.74 -11.11 4.82
CA LEU A 60 0.44 -11.73 5.14
C LEU A 60 -0.44 -11.85 3.89
N LEU A 61 -0.56 -10.78 3.11
CA LEU A 61 -1.33 -10.78 1.87
C LEU A 61 -0.77 -11.81 0.87
N ASN A 62 0.55 -11.77 0.62
CA ASN A 62 1.19 -12.68 -0.33
C ASN A 62 1.05 -14.16 0.07
N ASN A 63 1.24 -14.47 1.36
CA ASN A 63 1.03 -15.83 1.88
C ASN A 63 -0.41 -16.29 1.68
N MET A 64 -1.38 -15.42 1.97
CA MET A 64 -2.79 -15.75 1.86
C MET A 64 -3.25 -15.92 0.41
N ILE A 65 -2.80 -15.04 -0.50
CA ILE A 65 -3.02 -15.19 -1.95
C ILE A 65 -2.48 -16.56 -2.42
N GLY A 66 -1.28 -16.94 -1.96
CA GLY A 66 -0.69 -18.26 -2.22
C GLY A 66 -1.54 -19.42 -1.70
N LYS A 67 -2.04 -19.34 -0.47
CA LYS A 67 -2.89 -20.37 0.15
C LYS A 67 -4.25 -20.53 -0.52
N ALA A 68 -4.82 -19.45 -1.05
CA ALA A 68 -6.09 -19.49 -1.76
C ALA A 68 -5.96 -20.06 -3.19
N GLY A 69 -4.74 -20.36 -3.66
CA GLY A 69 -4.51 -20.86 -5.03
C GLY A 69 -4.76 -19.81 -6.11
N ASN A 70 -4.82 -18.53 -5.74
CA ASN A 70 -5.20 -17.42 -6.61
C ASN A 70 -4.00 -16.55 -7.04
N THR A 71 -2.79 -17.12 -7.08
CA THR A 71 -1.54 -16.37 -7.36
C THR A 71 -1.50 -15.73 -8.73
N ASP A 72 -2.17 -16.33 -9.72
CA ASP A 72 -2.21 -15.80 -11.09
C ASP A 72 -3.36 -14.80 -11.29
N ALA A 73 -4.31 -14.78 -10.36
CA ALA A 73 -5.50 -13.92 -10.42
C ALA A 73 -5.39 -12.64 -9.60
N VAL A 74 -4.58 -12.67 -8.52
CA VAL A 74 -4.57 -11.62 -7.50
C VAL A 74 -3.19 -10.96 -7.36
N VAL A 75 -3.18 -9.64 -7.46
CA VAL A 75 -2.01 -8.78 -7.24
C VAL A 75 -2.31 -7.72 -6.19
N ILE A 76 -1.29 -6.97 -5.75
CA ILE A 76 -1.39 -6.02 -4.65
C ILE A 76 -1.26 -4.57 -5.17
N CYS A 77 -2.01 -3.67 -4.54
CA CYS A 77 -1.79 -2.23 -4.61
C CYS A 77 -1.55 -1.66 -3.20
N MET A 78 -0.69 -0.64 -3.11
CA MET A 78 -0.40 0.06 -1.86
C MET A 78 -1.01 1.47 -1.91
N ASN A 79 -1.71 1.88 -0.84
CA ASN A 79 -2.03 3.29 -0.62
C ASN A 79 -1.11 3.85 0.47
N MET A 80 -0.16 4.67 0.02
CA MET A 80 0.86 5.19 0.91
C MET A 80 0.38 6.39 1.70
N ALA A 81 -0.37 7.30 1.08
CA ALA A 81 -0.84 8.57 1.66
C ALA A 81 0.27 9.29 2.44
N THR A 82 1.44 9.43 1.83
CA THR A 82 2.63 9.93 2.55
C THR A 82 2.55 11.39 2.97
N SER A 83 1.63 12.16 2.39
CA SER A 83 1.27 13.50 2.87
C SER A 83 0.87 13.50 4.35
N ASP A 84 0.25 12.44 4.86
CA ASP A 84 -0.17 12.33 6.28
C ASP A 84 1.01 12.25 7.26
N PHE A 85 2.19 11.88 6.77
CA PHE A 85 3.38 11.67 7.58
C PHE A 85 4.65 12.29 7.00
N SER A 86 4.46 13.27 6.11
CA SER A 86 5.52 14.12 5.61
C SER A 86 5.69 15.32 6.53
N SER A 87 6.91 15.55 7.03
CA SER A 87 7.26 16.70 7.86
C SER A 87 8.59 17.28 7.39
N SER A 88 8.60 18.57 7.05
CA SER A 88 9.81 19.31 6.66
C SER A 88 10.64 18.65 5.54
N GLY A 89 9.97 18.01 4.58
CA GLY A 89 10.62 17.31 3.46
C GLY A 89 11.20 15.94 3.81
N LEU A 90 10.94 15.44 5.02
CA LEU A 90 11.26 14.09 5.46
C LEU A 90 9.97 13.32 5.76
N TYR A 91 10.10 12.01 5.94
CA TYR A 91 8.96 11.11 6.16
C TYR A 91 9.09 10.36 7.49
N ASP A 92 8.01 10.33 8.25
CA ASP A 92 7.92 9.58 9.51
C ASP A 92 7.05 8.33 9.36
N LEU A 93 7.70 7.17 9.21
CA LEU A 93 6.97 5.90 9.04
C LEU A 93 6.22 5.45 10.30
N ASP A 94 6.46 6.07 11.45
CA ASP A 94 5.83 5.76 12.74
C ASP A 94 5.13 7.01 13.32
N PHE A 95 4.62 7.89 12.45
CA PHE A 95 3.94 9.17 12.79
C PHE A 95 2.77 9.08 13.78
N LYS A 96 2.23 7.88 14.01
CA LYS A 96 1.17 7.64 15.02
C LYS A 96 1.72 7.57 16.45
N SER A 97 3.03 7.37 16.60
CA SER A 97 3.76 7.47 17.86
C SER A 97 4.26 8.90 18.09
N PRO A 98 4.60 9.30 19.33
CA PRO A 98 5.18 10.62 19.60
C PRO A 98 6.35 10.94 18.68
N ASP A 99 6.39 12.16 18.16
CA ASP A 99 7.38 12.55 17.16
C ASP A 99 8.83 12.44 17.68
N ALA A 100 9.70 11.94 16.81
CA ALA A 100 11.13 11.79 17.07
C ALA A 100 11.90 11.97 15.75
N SER A 101 12.42 13.17 15.53
CA SER A 101 13.11 13.54 14.29
C SER A 101 14.27 12.63 13.88
N SER A 102 14.88 11.93 14.83
CA SER A 102 15.95 10.95 14.57
C SER A 102 15.51 9.72 13.76
N ARG A 103 14.20 9.45 13.67
CA ARG A 103 13.64 8.32 12.90
C ARG A 103 13.14 8.74 11.51
N HIS A 104 13.10 10.04 11.23
CA HIS A 104 12.64 10.54 9.94
C HIS A 104 13.60 10.07 8.84
N ILE A 105 13.03 9.69 7.70
CA ILE A 105 13.79 9.22 6.55
C ILE A 105 13.69 10.20 5.39
N THR A 106 14.72 10.21 4.54
CA THR A 106 14.76 11.05 3.35
C THR A 106 13.87 10.49 2.24
N PRO A 107 13.49 11.32 1.24
CA PRO A 107 12.76 10.84 0.07
C PRO A 107 13.49 9.70 -0.65
N ASP A 108 14.82 9.75 -0.73
CA ASP A 108 15.64 8.69 -1.35
C ASP A 108 15.60 7.38 -0.58
N GLN A 109 15.63 7.43 0.75
CA GLN A 109 15.46 6.24 1.59
C GLN A 109 14.06 5.63 1.42
N LEU A 110 13.03 6.48 1.29
CA LEU A 110 11.66 6.05 1.05
C LEU A 110 11.50 5.39 -0.33
N VAL A 111 12.11 5.95 -1.38
CA VAL A 111 12.17 5.34 -2.72
C VAL A 111 12.77 3.93 -2.67
N VAL A 112 13.89 3.75 -1.96
CA VAL A 112 14.54 2.44 -1.80
C VAL A 112 13.61 1.46 -1.09
N LEU A 113 12.92 1.90 -0.04
CA LEU A 113 11.97 1.08 0.69
C LEU A 113 10.85 0.58 -0.23
N PHE A 114 10.21 1.46 -1.01
CA PHE A 114 9.13 1.06 -1.92
C PHE A 114 9.60 0.18 -3.05
N LYS A 115 10.74 0.48 -3.66
CA LYS A 115 11.31 -0.39 -4.70
C LYS A 115 11.60 -1.79 -4.16
N SER A 116 12.02 -1.90 -2.90
CA SER A 116 12.18 -3.22 -2.28
C SER A 116 10.85 -3.95 -2.13
N SER A 117 9.77 -3.25 -1.74
CA SER A 117 8.43 -3.85 -1.68
C SER A 117 7.91 -4.29 -3.04
N ILE A 118 8.12 -3.49 -4.09
CA ILE A 118 7.73 -3.83 -5.47
C ILE A 118 8.50 -5.04 -5.99
N LYS A 119 9.77 -5.16 -5.62
CA LYS A 119 10.61 -6.30 -5.99
C LYS A 119 10.21 -7.58 -5.25
N ASP A 120 9.89 -7.46 -3.97
CA ASP A 120 9.70 -8.61 -3.07
C ASP A 120 8.27 -9.19 -3.12
N PHE A 121 7.29 -8.44 -3.63
CA PHE A 121 5.86 -8.77 -3.59
C PHE A 121 5.16 -8.45 -4.94
N PRO A 122 4.00 -9.05 -5.27
CA PRO A 122 3.29 -8.82 -6.52
C PRO A 122 2.55 -7.47 -6.52
N VAL A 123 3.27 -6.38 -6.26
CA VAL A 123 2.72 -5.01 -6.26
C VAL A 123 2.73 -4.48 -7.69
N VAL A 124 1.57 -4.08 -8.18
CA VAL A 124 1.42 -3.56 -9.57
C VAL A 124 0.97 -2.11 -9.61
N SER A 125 0.58 -1.54 -8.47
CA SER A 125 0.17 -0.15 -8.35
C SER A 125 0.51 0.41 -6.97
N THR A 126 0.80 1.71 -6.92
CA THR A 126 0.91 2.46 -5.68
C THR A 126 0.24 3.82 -5.82
N GLU A 127 -0.39 4.28 -4.75
CA GLU A 127 -1.02 5.59 -4.63
C GLU A 127 -0.27 6.45 -3.62
N ASP A 128 -0.09 7.73 -3.94
CA ASP A 128 0.55 8.76 -3.12
C ASP A 128 1.87 8.36 -2.42
N PRO A 129 2.85 7.80 -3.16
CA PRO A 129 4.13 7.38 -2.60
C PRO A 129 4.96 8.52 -2.00
N PHE A 130 4.76 9.78 -2.40
CA PHE A 130 5.49 10.93 -1.85
C PHE A 130 4.55 12.08 -1.54
N GLY A 131 5.03 13.02 -0.73
CA GLY A 131 4.25 14.20 -0.36
C GLY A 131 3.76 14.93 -1.61
N GLN A 132 2.58 15.54 -1.50
CA GLN A 132 1.90 16.23 -2.62
C GLN A 132 2.78 17.27 -3.34
N ASP A 133 3.75 17.88 -2.66
CA ASP A 133 4.62 18.92 -3.20
C ASP A 133 6.03 18.40 -3.58
N ASP A 134 6.32 17.11 -3.36
CA ASP A 134 7.65 16.49 -3.61
C ASP A 134 7.82 16.03 -5.07
N TRP A 135 7.59 16.94 -6.01
CA TRP A 135 7.60 16.67 -7.46
C TRP A 135 8.88 15.98 -7.95
N THR A 136 10.03 16.36 -7.39
CA THR A 136 11.33 15.79 -7.75
C THR A 136 11.37 14.29 -7.46
N THR A 137 10.89 13.87 -6.29
CA THR A 137 10.89 12.45 -5.91
C THR A 137 9.84 11.68 -6.69
N TRP A 138 8.66 12.26 -6.92
CA TRP A 138 7.63 11.70 -7.80
C TRP A 138 8.20 11.38 -9.20
N GLN A 139 8.83 12.36 -9.85
CA GLN A 139 9.41 12.17 -11.20
C GLN A 139 10.47 11.07 -11.21
N LYS A 140 11.40 11.09 -10.26
CA LYS A 140 12.47 10.09 -10.13
C LYS A 140 11.90 8.68 -9.94
N PHE A 141 10.86 8.55 -9.12
CA PHE A 141 10.23 7.27 -8.84
C PHE A 141 9.44 6.77 -10.06
N ILE A 142 8.57 7.58 -10.65
CA ILE A 142 7.78 7.22 -11.84
C ILE A 142 8.69 6.70 -12.97
N ALA A 143 9.81 7.38 -13.21
CA ALA A 143 10.77 6.99 -14.25
C ALA A 143 11.39 5.60 -14.04
N THR A 144 11.29 5.03 -12.83
CA THR A 144 12.02 3.82 -12.44
C THR A 144 11.18 2.78 -11.69
N ALA A 145 9.90 3.04 -11.42
CA ALA A 145 9.04 2.16 -10.62
C ALA A 145 8.61 0.90 -11.38
N GLY A 146 8.35 1.00 -12.69
CA GLY A 146 7.92 -0.12 -13.52
C GLY A 146 6.51 -0.63 -13.22
N ILE A 147 5.72 0.12 -12.45
CA ILE A 147 4.35 -0.19 -12.04
C ILE A 147 3.45 1.03 -12.22
N GLN A 148 2.14 0.88 -12.04
CA GLN A 148 1.21 2.02 -12.00
C GLN A 148 1.52 2.92 -10.78
N VAL A 149 1.55 4.22 -11.00
CA VAL A 149 1.70 5.23 -9.95
C VAL A 149 0.52 6.18 -10.03
N VAL A 150 -0.26 6.27 -8.96
CA VAL A 150 -1.49 7.05 -8.85
C VAL A 150 -1.26 8.23 -7.92
N GLY A 151 -1.71 9.42 -8.34
CA GLY A 151 -1.74 10.60 -7.50
C GLY A 151 -3.16 10.95 -7.07
N ASP A 152 -3.46 10.81 -5.79
CA ASP A 152 -4.69 11.28 -5.16
C ASP A 152 -4.48 12.69 -4.62
N HIS A 153 -3.76 12.87 -3.50
CA HIS A 153 -3.45 14.20 -2.94
C HIS A 153 -2.62 15.05 -3.90
N LEU A 154 -1.71 14.43 -4.68
CA LEU A 154 -0.90 15.12 -5.69
C LEU A 154 -1.78 15.88 -6.70
N THR A 155 -2.88 15.26 -7.13
CA THR A 155 -3.75 15.84 -8.17
C THR A 155 -4.96 16.54 -7.56
N ALA A 156 -5.44 16.08 -6.40
CA ALA A 156 -6.63 16.55 -5.69
C ALA A 156 -7.85 16.75 -6.62
N GLN A 157 -7.96 15.92 -7.67
CA GLN A 157 -8.95 16.04 -8.77
C GLN A 157 -8.94 17.40 -9.49
N ARG A 158 -7.83 18.12 -9.43
CA ARG A 158 -7.61 19.40 -10.12
C ARG A 158 -6.87 19.16 -11.42
N ALA A 159 -7.10 20.04 -12.39
CA ALA A 159 -6.25 20.08 -13.57
C ALA A 159 -4.81 20.37 -13.13
N LEU A 160 -3.88 19.50 -13.52
CA LEU A 160 -2.47 19.74 -13.28
C LEU A 160 -2.06 21.05 -13.98
N PRO A 161 -1.22 21.89 -13.34
CA PRO A 161 -0.66 23.04 -14.02
C PRO A 161 0.07 22.54 -15.28
N ARG A 162 -0.35 23.03 -16.45
CA ARG A 162 0.34 22.72 -17.71
C ARG A 162 1.74 23.35 -17.64
N PRO A 163 2.78 22.63 -18.09
CA PRO A 163 4.15 23.16 -18.14
C PRO A 163 4.24 24.41 -19.02
#